data_AF-A0AB36K1B4-F1
#
_entry.id   AF-A0AB36K1B4-F1
#
_cell.length_a   1.000
_cell.length_b   1.000
_cell.length_c   1.000
_cell.angle_alpha   90.00
_cell.angle_beta   90.00
_cell.angle_gamma   90.00
#
_symmetry.space_group_name_H-M   'P 1'
#
loop_
_entity.id
_entity.type
_entity.pdbx_description
1 polymer ?
#
loop_
_entity_poly.entity_id
_entity_poly.type
_entity_poly.pdbx_seq_one_letter_code
_entity_poly.pdbx_strand_id
1 'polypeptide(L)'
;MNSRNDQLYDLLINIFGSEARIAKAFGVERAAHWKRKVPERVALLCHLSPDIPYQYNPTTYQRDMKGLRLVLEKPTTNNEVTTNDQTIHLQAA
;
A
#
# COMPACT_ATOMS: atom_id res chain seq x y z
N MET A 1 15.56 -33.03 0.64
CA MET A 1 14.51 -32.26 -0.05
C MET A 1 14.41 -30.88 0.59
N ASN A 2 15.12 -29.88 0.07
CA ASN A 2 15.03 -28.52 0.61
C ASN A 2 13.84 -27.82 -0.07
N SER A 3 12.64 -27.96 0.50
CA SER A 3 11.56 -27.03 0.17
C SER A 3 12.00 -25.65 0.66
N ARG A 4 12.25 -24.72 -0.27
CA ARG A 4 12.48 -23.32 0.08
C ARG A 4 11.18 -22.75 0.62
N ASN A 5 11.18 -22.38 1.89
CA ASN A 5 10.11 -21.60 2.45
C ASN A 5 10.19 -20.15 1.94
N ASP A 6 9.09 -19.43 2.08
CA ASP A 6 9.05 -17.98 1.94
C ASP A 6 9.98 -17.31 2.97
N GLN A 7 10.82 -16.36 2.55
CA GLN A 7 11.77 -15.69 3.44
C GLN A 7 11.08 -14.94 4.59
N LEU A 8 9.91 -14.33 4.34
CA LEU A 8 9.14 -13.67 5.38
C LEU A 8 8.60 -14.71 6.37
N TYR A 9 8.20 -15.89 5.88
CA TYR A 9 7.76 -16.95 6.78
C TYR A 9 8.88 -17.42 7.72
N ASP A 10 10.08 -17.64 7.20
CA ASP A 10 11.23 -18.03 8.03
C ASP A 10 11.59 -16.92 9.05
N LEU A 11 11.51 -15.64 8.64
CA LEU A 11 11.70 -14.49 9.52
C LEU A 11 10.66 -14.45 10.66
N LEU A 12 9.39 -14.68 10.34
CA LEU A 12 8.32 -14.75 11.35
C LEU A 12 8.50 -15.92 12.30
N ILE A 13 8.96 -17.08 11.81
CA ILE A 13 9.26 -18.23 12.67
C ILE A 13 10.43 -17.92 13.61
N ASN A 14 11.45 -17.22 13.14
CA ASN A 14 12.58 -16.82 13.98
C ASN A 14 12.17 -15.83 15.09
N ILE A 15 11.24 -14.91 14.81
CA ILE A 15 10.78 -13.89 15.77
C ILE A 15 9.78 -14.48 16.78
N PHE A 16 8.76 -15.20 16.30
CA PHE A 16 7.68 -15.69 17.15
C PHE A 16 7.93 -17.10 17.70
N GLY A 17 8.84 -17.87 17.10
CA GLY A 17 9.26 -19.20 17.51
C GLY A 17 8.37 -20.36 17.06
N SER A 18 7.08 -20.13 16.77
CA SER A 18 6.19 -21.19 16.28
C SER A 18 5.03 -20.66 15.44
N GLU A 19 4.49 -21.54 14.58
CA GLU A 19 3.30 -21.25 13.75
C GLU A 19 2.10 -20.83 14.59
N ALA A 20 1.90 -21.44 15.76
CA ALA A 20 0.80 -21.11 16.67
C ALA A 20 0.96 -19.70 17.26
N ARG A 21 2.19 -19.28 17.57
CA ARG A 21 2.48 -17.92 18.06
C ARG A 21 2.31 -16.87 16.96
N ILE A 22 2.73 -17.17 15.73
CA ILE A 22 2.45 -16.34 14.56
C ILE A 22 0.93 -16.19 14.39
N ALA A 23 0.20 -17.30 14.38
CA ALA A 23 -1.25 -17.30 14.21
C ALA A 23 -1.95 -16.42 15.26
N LYS A 24 -1.54 -16.54 16.53
CA LYS A 24 -2.01 -15.70 17.63
C LYS A 24 -1.66 -14.22 17.44
N ALA A 25 -0.43 -13.90 17.03
CA ALA A 25 0.02 -12.51 16.85
C ALA A 25 -0.76 -11.78 15.74
N PHE A 26 -1.08 -12.50 14.66
CA PHE A 26 -1.81 -11.94 13.52
C PHE A 26 -3.32 -12.20 13.55
N GLY A 27 -3.85 -12.81 14.63
CA GLY A 27 -5.28 -13.09 14.79
C GLY A 27 -5.86 -14.02 13.72
N VAL A 28 -5.09 -15.02 13.27
CA VAL A 28 -5.52 -16.02 12.27
C VAL A 28 -5.59 -17.41 12.88
N GLU A 29 -6.36 -18.32 12.27
CA GLU A 29 -6.50 -19.69 12.79
C GLU A 29 -5.21 -20.52 12.65
N ARG A 30 -4.54 -20.43 11.49
CA ARG A 30 -3.35 -21.24 11.17
C ARG A 30 -2.39 -20.48 10.26
N ALA A 31 -1.09 -20.57 10.54
CA ALA A 31 -0.03 -19.97 9.72
C ALA A 31 0.76 -20.99 8.86
N ALA A 32 0.49 -22.30 8.99
CA ALA A 32 1.24 -23.37 8.32
C ALA A 32 1.34 -23.22 6.78
N HIS A 33 0.28 -22.68 6.16
CA HIS A 33 0.22 -22.48 4.71
C HIS A 33 1.13 -21.34 4.22
N TRP A 34 1.62 -20.49 5.12
CA TRP A 34 2.50 -19.37 4.78
C TRP A 34 3.92 -19.81 4.40
N LYS A 35 4.29 -21.08 4.68
CA LYS A 35 5.54 -21.69 4.20
C LYS A 35 5.76 -21.50 2.71
N ARG A 36 4.69 -21.52 1.92
CA ARG A 36 4.78 -21.35 0.45
C ARG A 36 4.76 -19.88 0.03
N LYS A 37 3.87 -19.10 0.65
CA LYS A 37 3.70 -17.67 0.38
C LYS A 37 2.98 -17.03 1.55
N VAL A 38 3.58 -16.01 2.14
CA VAL A 38 2.91 -15.20 3.16
C VAL A 38 1.85 -14.32 2.48
N PRO A 39 0.64 -14.15 3.04
CA PRO A 39 -0.36 -13.26 2.48
C PRO A 39 0.11 -11.80 2.46
N GLU A 40 -0.25 -11.07 1.40
CA GLU A 40 0.17 -9.67 1.21
C GLU A 40 -0.18 -8.77 2.40
N ARG A 41 -1.39 -8.93 2.96
CA ARG A 41 -1.82 -8.16 4.14
C ARG A 41 -0.86 -8.31 5.33
N VAL A 42 -0.32 -9.52 5.52
CA VAL A 42 0.61 -9.81 6.62
C VAL A 42 1.95 -9.18 6.32
N ALA A 43 2.43 -9.27 5.09
CA ALA A 43 3.65 -8.61 4.65
C ALA A 43 3.60 -7.08 4.83
N LEU A 44 2.46 -6.46 4.54
CA LEU A 44 2.24 -5.04 4.81
C LEU A 44 2.26 -4.72 6.30
N LEU A 45 1.60 -5.52 7.14
CA LEU A 45 1.65 -5.35 8.60
C LEU A 45 3.08 -5.47 9.14
N CYS A 46 3.85 -6.44 8.63
CA CYS A 46 5.26 -6.60 8.97
C CYS A 46 6.10 -5.39 8.55
N HIS A 47 5.79 -4.77 7.42
CA HIS A 47 6.49 -3.58 6.95
C HIS A 47 6.19 -2.33 7.80
N LEU A 48 4.98 -2.25 8.37
CA LEU A 48 4.57 -1.16 9.24
C LEU A 48 5.07 -1.31 10.68
N SER A 49 5.37 -2.54 11.11
CA SER A 49 5.82 -2.82 12.47
C SER A 49 7.34 -2.63 12.61
N PRO A 50 7.82 -1.79 13.55
CA PRO A 50 9.25 -1.62 13.77
C PRO A 50 9.92 -2.85 14.37
N ASP A 51 9.15 -3.74 15.02
CA ASP A 51 9.66 -4.94 15.69
C ASP A 51 10.02 -6.07 14.71
N ILE A 52 9.56 -5.95 13.46
CA ILE A 52 9.75 -6.96 12.42
C ILE A 52 10.61 -6.33 11.32
N PRO A 53 11.89 -6.72 11.16
CA PRO A 53 12.79 -6.14 10.17
C PRO A 53 12.45 -6.66 8.76
N TYR A 54 11.32 -6.22 8.22
CA TYR A 54 10.81 -6.62 6.91
C TYR A 54 10.46 -5.39 6.07
N GLN A 55 11.00 -5.33 4.85
CA GLN A 55 10.64 -4.33 3.87
C GLN A 55 9.67 -4.95 2.86
N TYR A 56 8.49 -4.35 2.70
CA TYR A 56 7.53 -4.81 1.69
C TYR A 56 8.08 -4.57 0.28
N ASN A 57 8.01 -5.61 -0.56
CA ASN A 57 8.33 -5.52 -1.98
C ASN A 57 7.07 -5.77 -2.83
N PRO A 58 6.56 -4.76 -3.55
CA PRO A 58 5.36 -4.88 -4.40
C PRO A 58 5.46 -5.96 -5.47
N THR A 59 6.66 -6.16 -6.04
CA THR A 59 6.88 -7.11 -7.14
C THR A 59 6.63 -8.57 -6.72
N THR A 60 6.93 -8.91 -5.46
CA THR A 60 6.66 -10.24 -4.87
C THR A 60 5.16 -10.57 -4.83
N TYR A 61 4.33 -9.53 -4.84
CA TYR A 61 2.87 -9.62 -4.78
C TYR A 61 2.20 -9.26 -6.10
N GLN A 62 2.96 -9.19 -7.21
CA GLN A 62 2.45 -8.83 -8.54
C GLN A 62 1.74 -7.47 -8.56
N ARG A 63 2.14 -6.57 -7.65
CA ARG A 63 1.67 -5.18 -7.65
C ARG A 63 2.52 -4.37 -8.62
N ASP A 64 1.84 -3.65 -9.51
CA ASP A 64 2.49 -2.71 -10.40
C ASP A 64 3.08 -1.57 -9.55
N MET A 65 4.35 -1.24 -9.76
CA MET A 65 5.02 -0.10 -9.09
C MET A 65 4.58 1.25 -9.66
N LYS A 66 3.54 1.28 -10.51
CA LYS A 66 2.76 2.49 -10.80
C LYS A 66 2.08 2.99 -9.52
N GLY A 67 2.89 3.53 -8.61
CA GLY A 67 2.43 4.26 -7.46
C GLY A 67 1.48 5.36 -7.91
N LEU A 68 0.54 5.72 -7.04
CA LEU A 68 -0.29 6.91 -7.22
C LEU A 68 0.64 8.09 -7.52
N ARG A 69 0.71 8.49 -8.79
CA ARG A 69 1.48 9.66 -9.22
C ARG A 69 0.70 10.87 -8.74
N LEU A 70 1.00 11.31 -7.52
CA LEU A 70 0.44 12.52 -6.96
C LEU A 70 1.05 13.69 -7.74
N VAL A 71 0.32 14.18 -8.73
CA VAL A 71 0.63 15.44 -9.40
C VAL A 71 0.26 16.54 -8.39
N LEU A 72 1.28 17.08 -7.72
CA LEU A 72 1.15 18.16 -6.73
C LEU A 72 0.99 19.54 -7.38
N GLU A 73 1.02 19.62 -8.70
CA GLU A 73 0.82 20.88 -9.42
C GLU A 73 -0.64 21.33 -9.28
N LYS A 74 -0.84 22.49 -8.66
CA LYS A 74 -2.11 23.20 -8.70
C LYS A 74 -2.45 23.45 -10.18
N PRO A 75 -3.64 23.07 -10.68
CA PRO A 75 -4.02 23.41 -12.04
C PRO A 75 -4.02 24.93 -12.17
N THR A 76 -3.06 25.46 -12.92
CA THR A 76 -3.02 26.87 -13.33
C THR A 76 -4.08 27.06 -14.41
N THR A 77 -5.36 26.97 -14.06
CA THR A 77 -6.42 27.49 -14.92
C THR A 77 -6.36 29.01 -14.88
N ASN A 78 -5.51 29.60 -15.72
CA ASN A 78 -5.58 31.02 -16.11
C ASN A 78 -6.73 31.26 -17.09
N ASN A 79 -7.86 30.58 -16.89
CA ASN A 79 -9.07 30.87 -17.64
C ASN A 79 -9.88 31.85 -16.79
N GLU A 80 -9.47 33.12 -16.80
CA GLU A 80 -10.39 34.19 -16.45
C GLU A 80 -11.59 34.07 -17.41
N VAL A 81 -12.73 33.63 -16.88
CA VAL A 81 -13.99 33.59 -17.63
C VAL A 81 -14.50 35.02 -17.72
N THR A 82 -14.14 35.73 -18.79
CA THR A 82 -14.61 37.10 -19.07
C THR A 82 -15.94 37.15 -19.82
N THR A 83 -16.58 36.01 -20.07
CA THR A 83 -17.73 35.91 -20.99
C THR A 83 -19.07 36.43 -20.46
N ASN A 84 -19.20 36.78 -19.17
CA ASN A 84 -20.53 37.11 -18.60
C ASN A 84 -20.78 38.58 -18.24
N ASP A 85 -19.83 39.50 -18.43
CA ASP A 85 -20.12 40.94 -18.28
C ASP A 85 -20.77 41.49 -19.55
N GLN A 86 -22.06 41.17 -19.74
CA GLN A 86 -22.91 41.91 -20.67
C GLN A 86 -23.13 43.31 -20.10
N THR A 87 -22.49 44.31 -20.70
CA THR A 87 -22.69 45.73 -20.41
C THR A 87 -24.10 46.14 -20.86
N ILE A 88 -25.12 45.88 -20.05
CA ILE A 88 -26.50 46.35 -20.26
C ILE A 88 -26.69 47.71 -19.57
N HIS A 89 -25.91 48.75 -19.88
CA HIS A 89 -26.26 50.12 -19.45
C HIS A 89 -25.60 51.15 -20.37
N LEU A 90 -26.06 51.29 -21.61
CA LEU A 90 -25.71 52.45 -22.44
C LEU A 90 -26.86 52.83 -23.40
N GLN A 91 -28.11 52.87 -22.93
CA GLN A 91 -29.19 53.64 -23.56
C GLN A 91 -30.20 54.15 -22.53
N ALA A 92 -30.01 55.40 -22.09
CA ALA A 92 -30.94 56.37 -21.48
C ALA A 92 -30.07 57.31 -20.62
N ALA A 93 -30.01 58.63 -20.77
CA ALA A 93 -30.69 59.60 -21.61
C ALA A 93 -29.79 60.85 -21.72
#